data_AF-A0A6H1ZK17-F1
#
_entry.id   AF-A0A6H1ZK17-F1
#
_cell.length_a   1.000
_cell.length_b   1.000
_cell.length_c   1.000
_cell.angle_alpha   90.00
_cell.angle_beta   90.00
_cell.angle_gamma   90.00
#
_symmetry.space_group_name_H-M   'P 1'
#
loop_
_entity.id
_entity.type
_entity.pdbx_description
1 polymer ?
#
loop_
_entity_poly.entity_id
_entity_poly.type
_entity_poly.pdbx_seq_one_letter_code
_entity_poly.pdbx_strand_id
1 'polypeptide(L)' 'MKKQQSFSARLRAGATKTELMKFYCISVEQYEKVIACLGRIQAAQGEK' A
#
# COMPACT_ATOMS: atom_id res chain seq x y z
N MET A 1 -8.01 21.58 3.35
CA MET A 1 -6.93 20.78 2.70
C MET A 1 -7.40 19.34 2.55
N LYS A 2 -7.57 18.82 1.32
CA LYS A 2 -7.93 17.41 1.11
C LYS A 2 -6.74 16.54 1.56
N LYS A 3 -6.88 15.80 2.66
CA LYS A 3 -5.86 14.85 3.12
C LYS A 3 -5.62 13.84 1.99
N GLN A 4 -4.41 13.83 1.44
CA GLN A 4 -4.05 12.79 0.47
C GLN A 4 -4.16 11.44 1.16
N GLN A 5 -4.92 10.51 0.56
CA GLN A 5 -5.03 9.15 1.07
C GLN A 5 -3.65 8.48 1.01
N SER A 6 -3.24 7.84 2.11
CA SER A 6 -2.02 7.04 2.17
C SER A 6 -2.10 5.82 1.26
N PHE A 7 -0.95 5.21 0.97
CA PHE A 7 -0.88 4.02 0.12
C PHE A 7 -1.82 2.91 0.62
N SER A 8 -1.77 2.62 1.92
CA SER A 8 -2.62 1.60 2.55
C SER A 8 -4.11 1.99 2.58
N ALA A 9 -4.45 3.27 2.59
CA ALA A 9 -5.83 3.72 2.48
C ALA A 9 -6.37 3.50 1.05
N ARG A 10 -5.56 3.81 0.02
CA ARG A 10 -5.93 3.56 -1.39
C ARG A 10 -6.02 2.07 -1.70
N LEU A 11 -5.09 1.28 -1.18
CA LEU A 11 -5.12 -0.18 -1.31
C LEU A 11 -6.41 -0.76 -0.70
N ARG A 12 -6.80 -0.32 0.51
CA ARG A 12 -8.06 -0.74 1.16
C ARG A 12 -9.32 -0.23 0.45
N ALA A 13 -9.22 0.90 -0.25
CA ALA A 13 -10.31 1.41 -1.09
C ALA A 13 -10.45 0.66 -2.43
N GLY A 14 -9.62 -0.36 -2.70
CA GLY A 14 -9.70 -1.19 -3.90
C GLY A 14 -8.88 -0.67 -5.09
N ALA A 15 -7.95 0.27 -4.87
CA ALA A 15 -7.06 0.73 -5.94
C ALA A 15 -6.21 -0.43 -6.50
N THR A 16 -6.14 -0.53 -7.82
CA THR A 16 -5.39 -1.61 -8.48
C THR A 16 -3.88 -1.42 -8.36
N LYS A 17 -3.10 -2.51 -8.53
CA LYS A 17 -1.63 -2.46 -8.58
C LYS A 17 -1.12 -1.40 -9.54
N THR A 18 -1.66 -1.36 -10.75
CA THR A 18 -1.25 -0.42 -11.81
C THR A 18 -1.56 1.03 -11.44
N GLU A 19 -2.72 1.31 -10.85
CA GLU A 19 -3.06 2.66 -10.38
C GLU A 19 -2.16 3.12 -9.25
N LEU A 20 -1.86 2.25 -8.29
CA LEU A 20 -0.95 2.56 -7.19
C LEU A 20 0.47 2.79 -7.71
N MET A 21 0.96 1.95 -8.61
CA MET A 21 2.27 2.13 -9.22
C MET A 21 2.39 3.45 -9.98
N LYS A 22 1.37 3.79 -10.79
CA LYS A 22 1.33 5.04 -11.55
C LYS A 22 1.22 6.27 -10.65
N PHE A 23 0.36 6.21 -9.62
CA PHE A 23 0.14 7.33 -8.71
C PHE A 23 1.37 7.65 -7.86
N TYR A 24 2.05 6.62 -7.35
CA TYR A 24 3.25 6.77 -6.51
C TYR A 24 4.56 6.77 -7.29
N CYS A 25 4.51 6.60 -8.62
CA CYS A 25 5.67 6.51 -9.51
C CYS A 25 6.69 5.45 -9.03
N ILE A 26 6.21 4.24 -8.73
CA ILE A 26 7.04 3.14 -8.22
C ILE A 26 7.09 1.97 -9.21
N SER A 27 8.21 1.25 -9.20
CA SER A 27 8.41 0.03 -9.98
C SER A 27 7.65 -1.17 -9.39
N VAL A 28 7.54 -2.26 -10.16
CA VAL A 28 6.92 -3.52 -9.71
C VAL A 28 7.59 -4.03 -8.44
N GLU A 29 8.92 -4.07 -8.42
CA GLU A 29 9.69 -4.56 -7.26
C GLU A 29 9.44 -3.72 -6.00
N GLN A 30 9.37 -2.39 -6.16
CA GLN A 30 9.08 -1.48 -5.05
C GLN A 30 7.66 -1.68 -4.52
N TYR A 31 6.68 -1.87 -5.41
CA TYR A 31 5.31 -2.21 -5.02
C TYR A 31 5.27 -3.50 -4.20
N GLU A 32 5.95 -4.55 -4.64
CA GLU A 32 5.98 -5.84 -3.95
C GLU A 32 6.62 -5.73 -2.57
N LYS A 33 7.71 -4.96 -2.45
CA LYS A 33 8.33 -4.65 -1.15
C LYS A 33 7.37 -3.92 -0.19
N VAL A 34 6.58 -2.96 -0.70
CA VAL A 34 5.58 -2.24 0.10
C VAL A 34 4.47 -3.18 0.57
N ILE A 35 3.93 -4.02 -0.31
CA ILE A 35 2.88 -4.99 0.05
C ILE A 35 3.41 -5.99 1.09
N ALA A 36 4.61 -6.53 0.90
CA ALA A 36 5.23 -7.45 1.85
C ALA A 36 5.44 -6.80 3.23
N CYS A 37 5.87 -5.53 3.25
CA CYS A 37 6.02 -4.77 4.49
C CYS A 37 4.67 -4.58 5.20
N LEU A 38 3.62 -4.17 4.47
CA LEU A 38 2.28 -4.00 5.03
C LEU A 38 1.72 -5.31 5.62
N GLY A 39 1.97 -6.44 4.95
CA GLY A 39 1.58 -7.76 5.46
C GLY A 39 2.27 -8.13 6.77
N ARG A 40 3.57 -7.85 6.90
CA ARG A 40 4.32 -8.06 8.15
C ARG A 40 3.80 -7.19 9.29
N ILE A 41 3.46 -5.92 9.01
CA ILE A 41 2.90 -5.02 10.01
C ILE A 41 1.53 -5.52 10.49
N GLN A 42 0.68 -5.98 9.57
CA GLN A 42 -0.63 -6.53 9.93
C GLN A 42 -0.51 -7.80 10.77
N ALA A 43 0.39 -8.71 10.41
CA ALA A 43 0.66 -9.91 11.21
C ALA A 43 1.14 -9.55 12.62
N ALA A 44 2.07 -8.60 12.74
CA ALA A 44 2.57 -8.13 14.04
C ALA A 44 1.52 -7.41 14.90
N GLN A 45 0.47 -6.83 14.29
CA GLN A 45 -0.63 -6.18 15.02
C GLN A 45 -1.77 -7.13 15.39
N GLY A 46 -1.88 -8.29 14.75
CA GLY A 46 -2.91 -9.31 15.02
C GLY A 46 -2.61 -10.24 16.19
N GLU A 47 -1.39 -10.23 16.73
CA GLU A 47 -0.97 -11.05 17.90
C GLU A 47 -1.23 -10.37 19.26
N LYS A 48 -2.29 -9.58 19.41
CA LYS A 48 -2.69 -9.00 20.70
C LYS A 48 -4.16 -9.22 21.01
#